data_AF-A0A9X1UI52-F1
#
_entry.id   AF-A0A9X1UI52-F1
#
_cell.length_a   1.000
_cell.length_b   1.000
_cell.length_c   1.000
_cell.angle_alpha   90.00
_cell.angle_beta   90.00
_cell.angle_gamma   90.00
#
_symmetry.space_group_name_H-M   'P 1'
#
loop_
_entity.id
_entity.type
_entity.pdbx_description
1 polymer ?
#
loop_
_entity_poly.entity_id
_entity_poly.type
_entity_poly.pdbx_seq_one_letter_code
_entity_poly.pdbx_strand_id
1 'polypeptide(L)'
;MSVATPGTATPGTATPGTATSGTATLGTATLGTATLGTATLGTATLGTATPGVATPGAPMPATATPDGPHPRPPRRTLPEGSFADIDWARPWFAQHEARGRRWQQAALAGYAHYLDELNADAHAARQFTGRGQQLAFIAQDDLPEGAAYEAHIAATGCVPTRHNLHDFFNALAWFAFPRIKAALNARQAAAIDVLGVGPTRGGVRDALTLFDENAVLFASADPALTQALRGFDWRALFVDGRAAWESAASETAGAMAAVMHGLAHAPARCEVHVFGHALLEKLIAPYAACTAHAWVVDVPPAYFAWPRAQRNAYLDETVSATLAADAQLNGRSFSPLPVLGIPGWWAPNEAPSFYDDITIFRPGRRAR
;
A
#
# COMPACT_ATOMS: atom_id res chain seq x y z
N MET A 1 39.76 45.34 -40.17
CA MET A 1 40.85 44.51 -39.62
C MET A 1 40.91 44.76 -38.12
N SER A 2 40.55 43.77 -37.32
CA SER A 2 40.88 43.73 -35.89
C SER A 2 41.02 42.24 -35.55
N VAL A 3 42.20 41.89 -35.06
CA VAL A 3 42.73 40.52 -34.91
C VAL A 3 42.30 39.99 -33.54
N ALA A 4 41.73 38.79 -33.52
CA ALA A 4 41.40 38.08 -32.28
C ALA A 4 42.65 37.36 -31.74
N THR A 5 42.97 37.63 -30.47
CA THR A 5 44.08 37.00 -29.73
C THR A 5 43.65 35.61 -29.21
N PRO A 6 44.42 34.53 -29.41
CA PRO A 6 44.12 33.23 -28.80
C PRO A 6 44.62 33.17 -27.34
N GLY A 7 43.77 32.70 -26.42
CA GLY A 7 44.16 32.38 -25.05
C GLY A 7 44.88 31.04 -24.95
N THR A 8 46.00 31.02 -24.23
CA THR A 8 46.82 29.83 -23.93
C THR A 8 46.25 29.03 -22.75
N ALA A 9 46.11 27.71 -22.91
CA ALA A 9 45.77 26.77 -21.85
C ALA A 9 47.03 26.10 -21.28
N THR A 10 47.20 26.14 -19.96
CA THR A 10 48.30 25.48 -19.24
C THR A 10 47.82 24.11 -18.72
N PRO A 11 48.51 22.99 -19.01
CA PRO A 11 48.16 21.69 -18.45
C PRO A 11 48.61 21.58 -16.98
N GLY A 12 47.69 21.28 -16.07
CA GLY A 12 48.00 20.89 -14.69
C GLY A 12 48.32 19.40 -14.59
N THR A 13 49.42 19.06 -13.94
CA THR A 13 49.83 17.68 -13.62
C THR A 13 49.06 17.15 -12.41
N ALA A 14 48.45 15.97 -12.53
CA ALA A 14 47.81 15.25 -11.43
C ALA A 14 48.75 14.16 -10.88
N THR A 15 49.01 14.19 -9.57
CA THR A 15 49.74 13.14 -8.85
C THR A 15 48.74 12.08 -8.35
N PRO A 16 48.89 10.78 -8.66
CA PRO A 16 48.00 9.75 -8.14
C PRO A 16 48.26 9.51 -6.65
N GLY A 17 47.27 9.83 -5.80
CA GLY A 17 47.25 9.45 -4.39
C GLY A 17 46.51 8.12 -4.20
N THR A 18 47.10 7.18 -3.47
CA THR A 18 46.46 5.93 -3.05
C THR A 18 45.40 6.21 -1.99
N ALA A 19 44.12 5.92 -2.31
CA ALA A 19 43.01 6.02 -1.36
C ALA A 19 42.76 4.66 -0.68
N THR A 20 42.95 4.61 0.64
CA THR A 20 42.57 3.47 1.48
C THR A 20 41.09 3.63 1.87
N SER A 21 40.25 2.64 1.57
CA SER A 21 38.81 2.66 1.88
C SER A 21 38.57 2.50 3.39
N GLY A 22 38.05 3.54 4.04
CA GLY A 22 37.50 3.47 5.39
C GLY A 22 35.97 3.48 5.35
N THR A 23 35.34 2.56 6.07
CA THR A 23 33.89 2.49 6.29
C THR A 23 33.40 3.70 7.09
N ALA A 24 32.56 4.53 6.47
CA ALA A 24 31.81 5.59 7.14
C ALA A 24 30.41 5.09 7.52
N THR A 25 30.14 4.99 8.81
CA THR A 25 28.81 4.78 9.39
C THR A 25 28.04 6.11 9.30
N LEU A 26 27.03 6.19 8.44
CA LEU A 26 26.17 7.37 8.32
C LEU A 26 25.12 7.37 9.42
N GLY A 27 25.40 8.16 10.47
CA GLY A 27 24.36 8.78 11.29
C GLY A 27 23.63 9.87 10.50
N THR A 28 22.40 10.14 10.94
CA THR A 28 21.45 11.12 10.43
C THR A 28 22.08 12.45 9.99
N ALA A 29 21.88 12.83 8.72
CA ALA A 29 22.14 14.16 8.21
C ALA A 29 20.83 14.80 7.71
N THR A 30 20.54 15.98 8.25
CA THR A 30 19.40 16.84 7.94
C THR A 30 19.48 17.36 6.49
N LEU A 31 18.33 17.32 5.79
CA LEU A 31 18.14 17.80 4.41
C LEU A 31 18.55 19.27 4.22
N GLY A 32 19.56 19.49 3.38
CA GLY A 32 19.83 20.75 2.67
C GLY A 32 19.69 20.50 1.16
N THR A 33 19.02 21.41 0.47
CA THR A 33 18.68 21.37 -0.98
C THR A 33 19.87 21.08 -1.89
N ALA A 34 19.76 20.06 -2.76
CA ALA A 34 20.70 19.79 -3.84
C ALA A 34 20.00 19.87 -5.22
N THR A 35 20.56 20.69 -6.09
CA THR A 35 20.16 20.88 -7.49
C THR A 35 20.70 19.74 -8.36
N LEU A 36 19.87 19.24 -9.28
CA LEU A 36 20.16 18.14 -10.22
C LEU A 36 21.36 18.43 -11.15
N GLY A 37 22.32 17.49 -11.16
CA GLY A 37 23.33 17.33 -12.21
C GLY A 37 23.39 15.85 -12.62
N THR A 38 23.17 15.58 -13.90
CA THR A 38 23.21 14.26 -14.53
C THR A 38 24.62 13.67 -14.54
N ALA A 39 24.79 12.41 -14.14
CA ALA A 39 26.03 11.65 -14.32
C ALA A 39 25.74 10.30 -15.01
N THR A 40 26.48 10.08 -16.11
CA THR A 40 26.42 8.92 -16.99
C THR A 40 27.21 7.73 -16.41
N LEU A 41 26.69 6.52 -16.61
CA LEU A 41 27.25 5.22 -16.20
C LEU A 41 28.63 4.93 -16.80
N GLY A 42 29.55 4.47 -15.96
CA GLY A 42 30.78 3.78 -16.34
C GLY A 42 30.90 2.46 -15.57
N THR A 43 31.03 1.36 -16.30
CA THR A 43 31.23 -0.01 -15.81
C THR A 43 32.58 -0.17 -15.10
N ALA A 44 32.62 -0.84 -13.94
CA ALA A 44 33.85 -1.28 -13.28
C ALA A 44 33.77 -2.77 -12.88
N THR A 45 34.78 -3.51 -13.30
CA THR A 45 34.95 -4.97 -13.17
C THR A 45 35.45 -5.38 -11.77
N LEU A 46 35.01 -6.55 -11.31
CA LEU A 46 35.30 -7.18 -10.02
C LEU A 46 36.81 -7.43 -9.76
N GLY A 47 37.26 -7.16 -8.53
CA GLY A 47 38.54 -7.64 -7.99
C GLY A 47 38.36 -8.14 -6.56
N THR A 48 38.84 -9.35 -6.28
CA THR A 48 38.75 -10.06 -4.99
C THR A 48 39.79 -9.55 -3.98
N ALA A 49 39.42 -9.39 -2.70
CA ALA A 49 40.35 -9.12 -1.60
C ALA A 49 40.09 -10.03 -0.38
N THR A 50 41.18 -10.54 0.20
CA THR A 50 41.25 -11.53 1.30
C THR A 50 41.12 -10.86 2.68
N PRO A 51 40.50 -11.49 3.72
CA PRO A 51 40.25 -10.82 5.00
C PRO A 51 41.47 -10.79 5.95
N GLY A 52 41.76 -9.62 6.52
CA GLY A 52 42.68 -9.45 7.65
C GLY A 52 41.93 -9.30 8.98
N VAL A 53 42.42 -9.99 10.01
CA VAL A 53 41.87 -10.04 11.37
C VAL A 53 42.23 -8.76 12.16
N ALA A 54 41.25 -8.15 12.85
CA ALA A 54 41.47 -7.04 13.78
C ALA A 54 40.96 -7.38 15.19
N THR A 55 41.80 -7.14 16.19
CA THR A 55 41.61 -7.40 17.62
C THR A 55 40.73 -6.31 18.27
N PRO A 56 39.78 -6.61 19.19
CA PRO A 56 38.89 -5.58 19.77
C PRO A 56 39.56 -4.80 20.93
N GLY A 57 39.48 -3.47 20.87
CA GLY A 57 39.78 -2.58 22.01
C GLY A 57 38.53 -2.35 22.88
N ALA A 58 38.70 -2.42 24.20
CA ALA A 58 37.65 -2.31 25.21
C ALA A 58 37.03 -0.89 25.31
N PRO A 59 35.71 -0.76 25.62
CA PRO A 59 35.08 0.54 25.86
C PRO A 59 35.11 0.95 27.35
N MET A 60 35.23 2.26 27.59
CA MET A 60 34.99 2.90 28.90
C MET A 60 33.48 3.14 29.12
N PRO A 61 32.97 3.12 30.37
CA PRO A 61 31.54 3.10 30.65
C PRO A 61 30.92 4.51 30.66
N ALA A 62 29.79 4.67 30.00
CA ALA A 62 28.86 5.77 30.21
C ALA A 62 27.73 5.32 31.15
N THR A 63 27.47 6.11 32.18
CA THR A 63 26.45 5.94 33.21
C THR A 63 25.03 6.02 32.63
N ALA A 64 24.25 4.95 32.76
CA ALA A 64 22.81 4.91 32.47
C ALA A 64 22.03 4.53 33.74
N THR A 65 20.97 5.27 34.03
CA THR A 65 19.96 4.97 35.06
C THR A 65 19.07 3.79 34.62
N PRO A 66 18.63 2.90 35.53
CA PRO A 66 17.92 1.68 35.15
C PRO A 66 16.39 1.87 35.11
N ASP A 67 15.78 1.69 33.95
CA ASP A 67 14.37 1.30 33.83
C ASP A 67 14.26 -0.24 33.88
N GLY A 68 13.28 -0.73 34.64
CA GLY A 68 13.08 -2.15 34.95
C GLY A 68 12.69 -3.04 33.74
N PRO A 69 12.79 -4.37 33.87
CA PRO A 69 12.70 -5.29 32.74
C PRO A 69 11.24 -5.51 32.32
N HIS A 70 10.86 -4.99 31.15
CA HIS A 70 9.75 -5.55 30.38
C HIS A 70 10.18 -6.92 29.80
N PRO A 71 9.40 -8.00 29.98
CA PRO A 71 9.73 -9.30 29.41
C PRO A 71 9.71 -9.21 27.88
N ARG A 72 10.86 -9.48 27.27
CA ARG A 72 11.02 -9.52 25.81
C ARG A 72 10.28 -10.77 25.29
N PRO A 73 9.32 -10.64 24.36
CA PRO A 73 8.58 -11.79 23.84
C PRO A 73 9.53 -12.80 23.17
N PRO A 74 9.16 -14.10 23.13
CA PRO A 74 10.02 -15.14 22.58
C PRO A 74 10.44 -14.80 21.15
N ARG A 75 11.72 -15.04 20.87
CA ARG A 75 12.34 -14.75 19.57
C ARG A 75 11.63 -15.55 18.48
N ARG A 76 10.90 -14.82 17.63
CA ARG A 76 10.20 -15.33 16.43
C ARG A 76 11.18 -16.14 15.56
N THR A 77 10.77 -17.31 15.10
CA THR A 77 11.55 -18.20 14.23
C THR A 77 11.32 -17.96 12.74
N LEU A 78 10.37 -17.08 12.39
CA LEU A 78 10.05 -16.70 11.01
C LEU A 78 10.53 -15.27 10.72
N PRO A 79 11.04 -14.98 9.50
CA PRO A 79 11.35 -13.62 9.10
C PRO A 79 10.09 -12.76 9.15
N GLU A 80 10.20 -11.49 9.52
CA GLU A 80 9.12 -10.52 9.37
C GLU A 80 8.65 -10.50 7.92
N GLY A 81 7.33 -10.61 7.69
CA GLY A 81 6.75 -10.60 6.36
C GLY A 81 6.61 -11.99 5.72
N SER A 82 6.38 -13.02 6.52
CA SER A 82 6.01 -14.35 6.04
C SER A 82 4.49 -14.48 5.87
N PHE A 83 4.02 -15.40 5.01
CA PHE A 83 2.61 -15.76 4.91
C PHE A 83 2.01 -16.18 6.26
N ALA A 84 2.80 -16.80 7.14
CA ALA A 84 2.37 -17.21 8.48
C ALA A 84 2.02 -16.02 9.40
N ASP A 85 2.44 -14.82 9.05
CA ASP A 85 2.23 -13.61 9.85
C ASP A 85 0.86 -12.97 9.62
N ILE A 86 0.09 -13.47 8.63
CA ILE A 86 -1.24 -12.95 8.32
C ILE A 86 -2.22 -13.41 9.41
N ASP A 87 -2.62 -12.44 10.24
CA ASP A 87 -3.65 -12.60 11.27
C ASP A 87 -5.02 -12.21 10.72
N TRP A 88 -5.75 -13.18 10.16
CA TRP A 88 -7.08 -12.96 9.58
C TRP A 88 -8.15 -12.48 10.58
N ALA A 89 -7.89 -12.50 11.89
CA ALA A 89 -8.80 -11.93 12.88
C ALA A 89 -8.78 -10.39 12.88
N ARG A 90 -7.82 -9.76 12.19
CA ARG A 90 -7.73 -8.31 12.08
C ARG A 90 -8.82 -7.75 11.16
N PRO A 91 -9.45 -6.62 11.53
CA PRO A 91 -10.62 -6.10 10.81
C PRO A 91 -10.30 -5.67 9.37
N TRP A 92 -9.08 -5.19 9.12
CA TRP A 92 -8.65 -4.80 7.77
C TRP A 92 -8.49 -5.98 6.79
N PHE A 93 -8.45 -7.23 7.28
CA PHE A 93 -8.41 -8.42 6.43
C PHE A 93 -9.77 -9.10 6.26
N ALA A 94 -10.82 -8.64 6.97
CA ALA A 94 -12.11 -9.33 7.05
C ALA A 94 -12.72 -9.67 5.68
N GLN A 95 -12.63 -8.76 4.70
CA GLN A 95 -13.19 -8.99 3.36
C GLN A 95 -12.46 -10.08 2.55
N HIS A 96 -11.25 -10.44 2.96
CA HIS A 96 -10.42 -11.42 2.28
C HIS A 96 -10.36 -12.76 3.02
N GLU A 97 -10.85 -12.83 4.26
CA GLU A 97 -10.58 -13.94 5.19
C GLU A 97 -10.82 -15.33 4.59
N ALA A 98 -12.00 -15.59 4.03
CA ALA A 98 -12.35 -16.94 3.57
C ALA A 98 -11.41 -17.45 2.45
N ARG A 99 -11.10 -16.60 1.46
CA ARG A 99 -10.18 -16.91 0.37
C ARG A 99 -8.73 -16.90 0.85
N GLY A 100 -8.39 -15.87 1.62
CA GLY A 100 -7.07 -15.63 2.18
C GLY A 100 -6.57 -16.77 3.05
N ARG A 101 -7.41 -17.36 3.91
CA ARG A 101 -7.05 -18.52 4.73
C ARG A 101 -6.65 -19.72 3.89
N ARG A 102 -7.42 -20.05 2.86
CA ARG A 102 -7.10 -21.15 1.92
C ARG A 102 -5.78 -20.89 1.19
N TRP A 103 -5.65 -19.69 0.62
CA TRP A 103 -4.46 -19.33 -0.14
C TRP A 103 -3.21 -19.23 0.73
N GLN A 104 -3.33 -18.77 1.98
CA GLN A 104 -2.24 -18.75 2.94
C GLN A 104 -1.75 -20.18 3.22
N GLN A 105 -2.66 -21.15 3.38
CA GLN A 105 -2.29 -22.57 3.54
C GLN A 105 -1.56 -23.10 2.30
N ALA A 106 -2.06 -22.80 1.10
CA ALA A 106 -1.40 -23.19 -0.15
C ALA A 106 -0.01 -22.54 -0.29
N ALA A 107 0.13 -21.25 0.03
CA ALA A 107 1.41 -20.53 0.00
C ALA A 107 2.43 -21.05 1.00
N LEU A 108 1.98 -21.49 2.20
CA LEU A 108 2.83 -22.15 3.17
C LEU A 108 3.25 -23.56 2.73
N ALA A 109 2.42 -24.25 1.93
CA ALA A 109 2.76 -25.55 1.37
C ALA A 109 3.76 -25.46 0.21
N GLY A 110 3.73 -24.38 -0.57
CA GLY A 110 4.75 -24.09 -1.58
C GLY A 110 4.25 -23.19 -2.71
N TYR A 111 5.18 -22.67 -3.50
CA TYR A 111 4.88 -21.74 -4.59
C TYR A 111 3.97 -22.34 -5.67
N ALA A 112 4.23 -23.58 -6.07
CA ALA A 112 3.38 -24.28 -7.06
C ALA A 112 1.95 -24.48 -6.55
N HIS A 113 1.79 -24.96 -5.32
CA HIS A 113 0.48 -25.11 -4.67
C HIS A 113 -0.29 -23.78 -4.60
N TYR A 114 0.42 -22.68 -4.32
CA TYR A 114 -0.18 -21.36 -4.33
C TYR A 114 -0.71 -20.97 -5.71
N LEU A 115 0.10 -21.09 -6.77
CA LEU A 115 -0.33 -20.78 -8.13
C LEU A 115 -1.49 -21.68 -8.60
N ASP A 116 -1.48 -22.97 -8.24
CA ASP A 116 -2.58 -23.88 -8.55
C ASP A 116 -3.90 -23.42 -7.90
N GLU A 117 -3.86 -23.03 -6.62
CA GLU A 117 -5.03 -22.55 -5.88
C GLU A 117 -5.57 -21.23 -6.45
N LEU A 118 -4.68 -20.30 -6.83
CA LEU A 118 -5.06 -19.06 -7.51
C LEU A 118 -5.79 -19.33 -8.82
N ASN A 119 -5.24 -20.22 -9.65
CA ASN A 119 -5.80 -20.51 -10.97
C ASN A 119 -7.09 -21.33 -10.88
N ALA A 120 -7.21 -22.26 -9.92
CA ALA A 120 -8.46 -22.96 -9.66
C ALA A 120 -9.61 -21.98 -9.36
N ASP A 121 -9.32 -20.98 -8.52
CA ASP A 121 -10.26 -19.91 -8.21
C ASP A 121 -10.54 -18.99 -9.40
N ALA A 122 -9.52 -18.62 -10.20
CA ALA A 122 -9.69 -17.77 -11.37
C ALA A 122 -10.57 -18.44 -12.45
N HIS A 123 -10.37 -19.74 -12.67
CA HIS A 123 -11.20 -20.55 -13.56
C HIS A 123 -12.65 -20.65 -13.07
N ALA A 124 -12.86 -20.87 -11.76
CA ALA A 124 -14.19 -20.97 -11.18
C ALA A 124 -14.95 -19.64 -11.21
N ALA A 125 -14.27 -18.52 -10.93
CA ALA A 125 -14.88 -17.19 -10.88
C ALA A 125 -15.16 -16.59 -12.27
N ARG A 126 -14.52 -17.10 -13.33
CA ARG A 126 -14.65 -16.60 -14.72
C ARG A 126 -14.45 -15.09 -14.81
N GLN A 127 -13.43 -14.58 -14.13
CA GLN A 127 -13.08 -13.17 -14.13
C GLN A 127 -12.25 -12.80 -15.36
N PHE A 128 -12.32 -11.52 -15.75
CA PHE A 128 -11.65 -10.98 -16.93
C PHE A 128 -10.84 -9.75 -16.58
N THR A 129 -9.71 -9.56 -17.26
CA THR A 129 -8.87 -8.36 -17.14
C THR A 129 -9.40 -7.20 -18.00
N GLY A 130 -8.70 -6.07 -17.98
CA GLY A 130 -9.15 -4.83 -18.61
C GLY A 130 -9.38 -4.89 -20.12
N ARG A 131 -8.77 -5.86 -20.81
CA ARG A 131 -8.97 -6.10 -22.26
C ARG A 131 -9.74 -7.39 -22.56
N GLY A 132 -10.52 -7.87 -21.59
CA GLY A 132 -11.39 -9.04 -21.77
C GLY A 132 -10.64 -10.37 -21.82
N GLN A 133 -9.36 -10.41 -21.44
CA GLN A 133 -8.64 -11.68 -21.30
C GLN A 133 -9.06 -12.38 -20.03
N GLN A 134 -9.14 -13.72 -20.06
CA GLN A 134 -9.46 -14.49 -18.88
C GLN A 134 -8.34 -14.34 -17.84
N LEU A 135 -8.71 -14.06 -16.59
CA LEU A 135 -7.75 -13.92 -15.51
C LEU A 135 -7.05 -15.27 -15.25
N ALA A 136 -5.72 -15.23 -15.21
CA ALA A 136 -4.86 -16.34 -14.80
C ALA A 136 -3.64 -15.81 -14.05
N PHE A 137 -2.94 -16.67 -13.33
CA PHE A 137 -1.73 -16.34 -12.58
C PHE A 137 -0.58 -17.21 -13.05
N ILE A 138 0.57 -16.59 -13.33
CA ILE A 138 1.79 -17.28 -13.77
C ILE A 138 2.93 -17.00 -12.81
N ALA A 139 3.96 -17.85 -12.83
CA ALA A 139 5.16 -17.55 -12.07
C ALA A 139 5.82 -16.26 -12.60
N GLN A 140 6.51 -15.52 -11.73
CA GLN A 140 7.22 -14.31 -12.16
C GLN A 140 8.29 -14.62 -13.20
N ASP A 141 8.90 -15.80 -13.14
CA ASP A 141 9.93 -16.26 -14.08
C ASP A 141 9.37 -16.61 -15.46
N ASP A 142 8.03 -16.78 -15.58
CA ASP A 142 7.35 -17.01 -16.85
C ASP A 142 6.98 -15.69 -17.57
N LEU A 143 7.19 -14.54 -16.92
CA LEU A 143 7.05 -13.24 -17.59
C LEU A 143 8.16 -13.10 -18.65
N PRO A 144 7.84 -12.90 -19.94
CA PRO A 144 8.86 -12.78 -20.98
C PRO A 144 9.84 -11.64 -20.68
N GLU A 145 11.11 -11.85 -20.99
CA GLU A 145 12.15 -10.85 -20.77
C GLU A 145 11.79 -9.53 -21.50
N GLY A 146 11.90 -8.42 -20.78
CA GLY A 146 11.56 -7.09 -21.29
C GLY A 146 10.06 -6.78 -21.37
N ALA A 147 9.16 -7.72 -21.06
CA ALA A 147 7.73 -7.45 -21.01
C ALA A 147 7.38 -6.56 -19.81
N ALA A 148 6.65 -5.46 -20.06
CA ALA A 148 6.13 -4.63 -18.99
C ALA A 148 4.95 -5.32 -18.30
N TYR A 149 4.97 -5.35 -16.96
CA TYR A 149 3.98 -6.02 -16.11
C TYR A 149 2.52 -5.77 -16.52
N GLU A 150 2.09 -4.50 -16.55
CA GLU A 150 0.70 -4.14 -16.88
C GLU A 150 0.32 -4.44 -18.33
N ALA A 151 1.28 -4.26 -19.26
CA ALA A 151 1.06 -4.55 -20.67
C ALA A 151 0.89 -6.06 -20.91
N HIS A 152 1.66 -6.88 -20.18
CA HIS A 152 1.53 -8.33 -20.22
C HIS A 152 0.15 -8.77 -19.75
N ILE A 153 -0.30 -8.32 -18.57
CA ILE A 153 -1.63 -8.65 -18.03
C ILE A 153 -2.74 -8.25 -19.00
N ALA A 154 -2.63 -7.06 -19.60
CA ALA A 154 -3.63 -6.59 -20.55
C ALA A 154 -3.65 -7.42 -21.85
N ALA A 155 -2.50 -7.93 -22.29
CA ALA A 155 -2.39 -8.71 -23.52
C ALA A 155 -2.82 -10.18 -23.33
N THR A 156 -2.53 -10.78 -22.17
CA THR A 156 -2.66 -12.24 -21.98
C THR A 156 -3.69 -12.65 -20.92
N GLY A 157 -4.03 -11.75 -20.00
CA GLY A 157 -4.81 -12.08 -18.81
C GLY A 157 -3.98 -12.70 -17.67
N CYS A 158 -2.71 -13.04 -17.94
CA CYS A 158 -1.81 -13.64 -16.97
C CYS A 158 -1.20 -12.58 -16.06
N VAL A 159 -1.37 -12.73 -14.75
CA VAL A 159 -0.76 -11.90 -13.72
C VAL A 159 0.55 -12.55 -13.26
N PRO A 160 1.73 -11.97 -13.58
CA PRO A 160 2.99 -12.44 -13.02
C PRO A 160 2.95 -12.30 -11.50
N THR A 161 3.24 -13.39 -10.81
CA THR A 161 3.00 -13.49 -9.36
C THR A 161 4.22 -14.10 -8.69
N ARG A 162 4.92 -13.34 -7.85
CA ARG A 162 6.04 -13.77 -7.00
C ARG A 162 5.51 -14.45 -5.74
N HIS A 163 6.34 -15.29 -5.13
CA HIS A 163 6.02 -15.94 -3.85
C HIS A 163 6.32 -15.01 -2.66
N ASN A 164 5.56 -13.92 -2.54
CA ASN A 164 5.68 -12.96 -1.44
C ASN A 164 4.30 -12.40 -1.02
N LEU A 165 4.27 -11.62 0.07
CA LEU A 165 3.04 -11.01 0.59
C LEU A 165 2.44 -9.97 -0.36
N HIS A 166 3.28 -9.19 -1.03
CA HIS A 166 2.87 -8.15 -1.95
C HIS A 166 1.96 -8.70 -3.06
N ASP A 167 2.45 -9.71 -3.78
CA ASP A 167 1.72 -10.32 -4.89
C ASP A 167 0.56 -11.19 -4.38
N PHE A 168 0.66 -11.71 -3.14
CA PHE A 168 -0.45 -12.37 -2.46
C PHE A 168 -1.64 -11.45 -2.24
N PHE A 169 -1.43 -10.25 -1.73
CA PHE A 169 -2.50 -9.27 -1.57
C PHE A 169 -2.96 -8.69 -2.90
N ASN A 170 -2.06 -8.54 -3.89
CA ASN A 170 -2.44 -8.13 -5.24
C ASN A 170 -3.39 -9.15 -5.89
N ALA A 171 -3.10 -10.46 -5.75
CA ALA A 171 -3.99 -11.51 -6.21
C ALA A 171 -5.36 -11.43 -5.49
N LEU A 172 -5.39 -11.21 -4.18
CA LEU A 172 -6.66 -11.05 -3.45
C LEU A 172 -7.49 -9.85 -3.94
N ALA A 173 -6.84 -8.75 -4.35
CA ALA A 173 -7.51 -7.58 -4.89
C ALA A 173 -8.27 -7.88 -6.19
N TRP A 174 -7.72 -8.72 -7.09
CA TRP A 174 -8.41 -9.19 -8.30
C TRP A 174 -9.74 -9.88 -8.01
N PHE A 175 -9.85 -10.59 -6.88
CA PHE A 175 -11.08 -11.29 -6.53
C PHE A 175 -12.05 -10.46 -5.68
N ALA A 176 -11.54 -9.57 -4.83
CA ALA A 176 -12.39 -8.71 -4.01
C ALA A 176 -13.05 -7.60 -4.83
N PHE A 177 -12.32 -7.07 -5.82
CA PHE A 177 -12.75 -5.93 -6.65
C PHE A 177 -12.37 -6.15 -8.13
N PRO A 178 -12.97 -7.17 -8.78
CA PRO A 178 -12.60 -7.56 -10.14
C PRO A 178 -12.83 -6.44 -11.16
N ARG A 179 -13.91 -5.65 -11.02
CA ARG A 179 -14.21 -4.58 -11.97
C ARG A 179 -13.24 -3.42 -11.81
N ILE A 180 -12.89 -3.05 -10.58
CA ILE A 180 -11.88 -2.01 -10.33
C ILE A 180 -10.53 -2.46 -10.89
N LYS A 181 -10.05 -3.68 -10.61
CA LYS A 181 -8.77 -4.17 -11.14
C LYS A 181 -8.75 -4.24 -12.67
N ALA A 182 -9.85 -4.68 -13.29
CA ALA A 182 -9.99 -4.63 -14.74
C ALA A 182 -9.91 -3.19 -15.28
N ALA A 183 -10.59 -2.22 -14.65
CA ALA A 183 -10.54 -0.81 -15.04
C ALA A 183 -9.13 -0.20 -14.88
N LEU A 184 -8.43 -0.48 -13.78
CA LEU A 184 -7.05 -0.06 -13.56
C LEU A 184 -6.12 -0.61 -14.63
N ASN A 185 -6.20 -1.92 -14.90
CA ASN A 185 -5.39 -2.58 -15.91
C ASN A 185 -5.66 -2.02 -17.32
N ALA A 186 -6.93 -1.82 -17.69
CA ALA A 186 -7.30 -1.22 -18.97
C ALA A 186 -6.69 0.17 -19.15
N ARG A 187 -6.76 1.01 -18.11
CA ARG A 187 -6.22 2.38 -18.14
C ARG A 187 -4.69 2.42 -18.14
N GLN A 188 -4.04 1.56 -17.36
CA GLN A 188 -2.58 1.41 -17.39
C GLN A 188 -2.12 1.01 -18.79
N ALA A 189 -2.78 0.02 -19.40
CA ALA A 189 -2.46 -0.43 -20.74
C ALA A 189 -2.71 0.65 -21.80
N ALA A 190 -3.83 1.36 -21.75
CA ALA A 190 -4.11 2.48 -22.66
C ALA A 190 -3.06 3.60 -22.54
N ALA A 191 -2.60 3.90 -21.33
CA ALA A 191 -1.54 4.89 -21.13
C ALA A 191 -0.17 4.40 -21.66
N ILE A 192 0.12 3.10 -21.53
CA ILE A 192 1.32 2.47 -22.11
C ILE A 192 1.26 2.48 -23.64
N ASP A 193 0.10 2.24 -24.26
CA ASP A 193 -0.04 2.29 -25.73
C ASP A 193 0.29 3.69 -26.27
N VAL A 194 -0.04 4.75 -25.52
CA VAL A 194 0.20 6.14 -25.91
C VAL A 194 1.64 6.60 -25.64
N LEU A 195 2.17 6.31 -24.44
CA LEU A 195 3.45 6.84 -23.98
C LEU A 195 4.62 5.87 -24.18
N GLY A 196 4.33 4.61 -24.52
CA GLY A 196 5.28 3.53 -24.53
C GLY A 196 5.68 3.06 -23.12
N VAL A 197 6.54 2.04 -23.10
CA VAL A 197 7.20 1.56 -21.87
C VAL A 197 8.47 2.40 -21.67
N GLY A 198 8.51 3.17 -20.59
CA GLY A 198 9.65 4.04 -20.28
C GLY A 198 9.68 4.49 -18.81
N PRO A 199 10.73 5.23 -18.40
CA PRO A 199 10.91 5.66 -17.02
C PRO A 199 9.86 6.69 -16.56
N THR A 200 9.28 7.45 -17.50
CA THR A 200 8.26 8.45 -17.20
C THR A 200 6.88 7.83 -17.41
N ARG A 201 6.22 7.45 -16.31
CA ARG A 201 4.89 6.81 -16.33
C ARG A 201 3.75 7.81 -16.60
N GLY A 202 3.95 9.08 -16.26
CA GLY A 202 2.96 10.15 -16.42
C GLY A 202 1.92 10.14 -15.29
N GLY A 203 1.31 11.31 -15.03
CA GLY A 203 0.50 11.53 -13.82
C GLY A 203 -0.72 10.61 -13.67
N VAL A 204 -1.30 10.13 -14.79
CA VAL A 204 -2.40 9.16 -14.76
C VAL A 204 -1.92 7.81 -14.24
N ARG A 205 -0.82 7.27 -14.78
CA ARG A 205 -0.27 5.98 -14.33
C ARG A 205 0.22 6.05 -12.88
N ASP A 206 0.80 7.18 -12.48
CA ASP A 206 1.20 7.40 -11.08
C ASP A 206 -0.02 7.37 -10.14
N ALA A 207 -1.13 8.01 -10.53
CA ALA A 207 -2.36 7.99 -9.74
C ALA A 207 -3.03 6.61 -9.70
N LEU A 208 -3.01 5.87 -10.82
CA LEU A 208 -3.53 4.49 -10.88
C LEU A 208 -2.68 3.54 -10.03
N THR A 209 -1.35 3.67 -10.06
CA THR A 209 -0.44 2.90 -9.18
C THR A 209 -0.67 3.25 -7.71
N LEU A 210 -0.83 4.54 -7.39
CA LEU A 210 -1.14 4.97 -6.03
C LEU A 210 -2.46 4.38 -5.52
N PHE A 211 -3.47 4.34 -6.40
CA PHE A 211 -4.74 3.68 -6.13
C PHE A 211 -4.49 2.19 -5.82
N ASP A 212 -3.80 1.49 -6.73
CA ASP A 212 -3.63 0.05 -6.65
C ASP A 212 -2.82 -0.41 -5.43
N GLU A 213 -1.82 0.37 -5.03
CA GLU A 213 -0.93 0.00 -3.93
C GLU A 213 -1.46 0.42 -2.55
N ASN A 214 -2.11 1.59 -2.43
CA ASN A 214 -2.32 2.22 -1.11
C ASN A 214 -3.71 2.84 -0.91
N ALA A 215 -4.69 2.55 -1.77
CA ALA A 215 -6.03 3.10 -1.61
C ALA A 215 -6.87 2.38 -0.55
N VAL A 216 -7.83 3.12 -0.03
CA VAL A 216 -9.00 2.59 0.66
C VAL A 216 -10.25 3.17 0.03
N LEU A 217 -11.34 2.41 -0.01
CA LEU A 217 -12.66 2.91 -0.40
C LEU A 217 -13.36 3.37 0.89
N PHE A 218 -13.59 4.68 1.01
CA PHE A 218 -14.32 5.28 2.11
C PHE A 218 -15.77 5.46 1.68
N ALA A 219 -16.62 4.50 2.04
CA ALA A 219 -18.05 4.56 1.74
C ALA A 219 -18.75 5.40 2.82
N SER A 220 -19.50 6.43 2.42
CA SER A 220 -20.20 7.30 3.37
C SER A 220 -21.60 7.67 2.90
N ALA A 221 -22.57 7.52 3.80
CA ALA A 221 -23.92 8.08 3.67
C ALA A 221 -24.09 9.41 4.43
N ASP A 222 -23.02 9.89 5.08
CA ASP A 222 -23.01 11.14 5.84
C ASP A 222 -22.02 12.16 5.22
N PRO A 223 -22.53 13.22 4.58
CA PRO A 223 -21.70 14.27 4.00
C PRO A 223 -20.80 14.98 5.03
N ALA A 224 -21.18 15.04 6.31
CA ALA A 224 -20.37 15.67 7.34
C ALA A 224 -19.10 14.86 7.63
N LEU A 225 -19.17 13.53 7.61
CA LEU A 225 -17.99 12.66 7.77
C LEU A 225 -17.07 12.73 6.54
N THR A 226 -17.65 12.80 5.35
CA THR A 226 -16.89 13.05 4.12
C THR A 226 -16.16 14.39 4.17
N GLN A 227 -16.83 15.43 4.66
CA GLN A 227 -16.22 16.74 4.84
C GLN A 227 -15.13 16.73 5.91
N ALA A 228 -15.33 16.02 7.03
CA ALA A 228 -14.33 15.87 8.07
C ALA A 228 -13.06 15.19 7.55
N LEU A 229 -13.20 14.12 6.77
CA LEU A 229 -12.07 13.45 6.09
C LEU A 229 -11.31 14.41 5.15
N ARG A 230 -12.02 15.08 4.25
CA ARG A 230 -11.40 16.02 3.29
C ARG A 230 -10.79 17.24 3.98
N GLY A 231 -11.38 17.66 5.10
CA GLY A 231 -11.00 18.82 5.89
C GLY A 231 -9.94 18.54 6.96
N PHE A 232 -9.48 17.29 7.10
CA PHE A 232 -8.54 16.86 8.15
C PHE A 232 -9.07 17.10 9.57
N ASP A 233 -10.40 17.08 9.76
CA ASP A 233 -11.05 17.18 11.06
C ASP A 233 -11.12 15.80 11.71
N TRP A 234 -9.98 15.35 12.23
CA TRP A 234 -9.83 14.01 12.80
C TRP A 234 -10.67 13.78 14.04
N ARG A 235 -10.96 14.83 14.80
CA ARG A 235 -11.82 14.74 15.99
C ARG A 235 -13.26 14.52 15.58
N ALA A 236 -13.77 15.32 14.63
CA ALA A 236 -15.11 15.09 14.09
C ALA A 236 -15.24 13.69 13.45
N LEU A 237 -14.21 13.26 12.71
CA LEU A 237 -14.24 11.98 11.98
C LEU A 237 -14.16 10.76 12.90
N PHE A 238 -13.22 10.72 13.84
CA PHE A 238 -12.90 9.50 14.61
C PHE A 238 -13.36 9.52 16.07
N VAL A 239 -13.57 10.71 16.66
CA VAL A 239 -13.98 10.86 18.06
C VAL A 239 -15.48 11.11 18.14
N ASP A 240 -15.94 12.24 17.62
CA ASP A 240 -17.35 12.63 17.68
C ASP A 240 -18.21 11.75 16.78
N GLY A 241 -17.67 11.41 15.59
CA GLY A 241 -18.28 10.50 14.62
C GLY A 241 -18.09 9.02 14.92
N ARG A 242 -17.47 8.62 16.03
CA ARG A 242 -17.09 7.21 16.32
C ARG A 242 -18.25 6.22 16.12
N ALA A 243 -19.42 6.52 16.66
CA ALA A 243 -20.59 5.64 16.60
C ALA A 243 -21.18 5.48 15.18
N ALA A 244 -20.75 6.31 14.23
CA ALA A 244 -21.17 6.23 12.84
C ALA A 244 -20.36 5.24 12.00
N TRP A 245 -19.23 4.75 12.51
CA TRP A 245 -18.40 3.78 11.81
C TRP A 245 -19.00 2.38 11.94
N GLU A 246 -19.01 1.63 10.84
CA GLU A 246 -19.29 0.19 10.87
C GLU A 246 -18.29 -0.51 11.80
N SER A 247 -18.80 -1.34 12.70
CA SER A 247 -17.98 -2.11 13.65
C SER A 247 -18.12 -3.60 13.39
N ALA A 248 -17.09 -4.39 13.70
CA ALA A 248 -17.14 -5.84 13.58
C ALA A 248 -18.30 -6.48 14.39
N ALA A 249 -18.80 -5.81 15.43
CA ALA A 249 -19.97 -6.26 16.20
C ALA A 249 -21.30 -6.07 15.46
N SER A 250 -21.38 -5.08 14.56
CA SER A 250 -22.57 -4.76 13.76
C SER A 250 -22.85 -5.83 12.68
N GLU A 251 -21.80 -6.46 12.14
CA GLU A 251 -21.92 -7.55 11.16
C GLU A 251 -22.66 -8.78 11.74
N THR A 252 -22.37 -9.16 13.00
CA THR A 252 -23.00 -10.30 13.67
C THR A 252 -24.39 -9.96 14.23
N ALA A 253 -24.58 -8.69 14.62
CA ALA A 253 -25.83 -8.21 15.21
C ALA A 253 -26.97 -8.06 14.18
N GLY A 254 -26.68 -7.84 12.90
CA GLY A 254 -27.68 -7.65 11.85
C GLY A 254 -28.66 -8.80 11.66
N ALA A 255 -28.29 -10.04 12.03
CA ALA A 255 -29.16 -11.21 11.90
C ALA A 255 -29.90 -11.59 13.20
N MET A 256 -29.37 -11.26 14.39
CA MET A 256 -29.93 -11.70 15.68
C MET A 256 -30.30 -10.57 16.66
N ALA A 257 -29.65 -9.40 16.61
CA ALA A 257 -29.87 -8.32 17.58
C ALA A 257 -31.16 -7.52 17.30
N ALA A 258 -31.68 -7.55 16.07
CA ALA A 258 -32.98 -6.98 15.74
C ALA A 258 -34.14 -7.62 16.52
N VAL A 259 -33.93 -8.77 17.18
CA VAL A 259 -35.00 -9.53 17.85
C VAL A 259 -35.01 -9.39 19.37
N MET A 260 -33.93 -9.00 20.08
CA MET A 260 -33.90 -9.20 21.54
C MET A 260 -33.47 -8.05 22.48
N HIS A 261 -32.82 -6.97 22.06
CA HIS A 261 -32.43 -5.92 23.03
C HIS A 261 -32.60 -4.51 22.46
N GLY A 262 -33.59 -3.76 22.98
CA GLY A 262 -33.96 -2.40 22.61
C GLY A 262 -32.94 -1.29 22.90
N LEU A 263 -31.63 -1.58 22.76
CA LEU A 263 -30.59 -0.58 22.58
C LEU A 263 -30.32 -0.49 21.08
N ALA A 264 -31.16 0.25 20.35
CA ALA A 264 -30.91 0.55 18.94
C ALA A 264 -29.63 1.39 18.84
N HIS A 265 -28.49 0.74 18.59
CA HIS A 265 -27.31 1.47 18.10
C HIS A 265 -27.72 2.19 16.81
N ALA A 266 -27.37 3.47 16.72
CA ALA A 266 -27.58 4.23 15.50
C ALA A 266 -26.90 3.46 14.35
N PRO A 267 -27.56 3.33 13.18
CA PRO A 267 -26.99 2.57 12.08
C PRO A 267 -25.65 3.21 11.65
N ALA A 268 -24.73 2.37 11.21
CA ALA A 268 -23.49 2.83 10.59
C ALA A 268 -23.82 3.76 9.41
N ARG A 269 -22.94 4.74 9.21
CA ARG A 269 -23.03 5.76 8.15
C ARG A 269 -21.74 5.89 7.36
N CYS A 270 -20.64 5.31 7.84
CA CYS A 270 -19.42 5.16 7.06
C CYS A 270 -18.74 3.80 7.32
N GLU A 271 -18.00 3.31 6.31
CA GLU A 271 -17.10 2.17 6.44
C GLU A 271 -15.90 2.31 5.52
N VAL A 272 -14.87 1.49 5.75
CA VAL A 272 -13.67 1.44 4.94
C VAL A 272 -13.41 0.04 4.42
N HIS A 273 -13.14 -0.05 3.12
CA HIS A 273 -12.59 -1.24 2.48
C HIS A 273 -11.16 -0.97 2.05
N VAL A 274 -10.23 -1.85 2.44
CA VAL A 274 -8.85 -1.74 1.96
C VAL A 274 -8.78 -2.25 0.52
N PHE A 275 -8.31 -1.42 -0.40
CA PHE A 275 -8.06 -1.85 -1.78
C PHE A 275 -6.58 -2.10 -2.01
N GLY A 276 -5.75 -1.16 -1.52
CA GLY A 276 -4.32 -1.14 -1.73
C GLY A 276 -3.62 -2.39 -1.24
N HIS A 277 -3.04 -3.17 -2.15
CA HIS A 277 -2.38 -4.43 -1.78
C HIS A 277 -1.09 -4.20 -0.96
N ALA A 278 -0.33 -3.15 -1.26
CA ALA A 278 0.83 -2.76 -0.46
C ALA A 278 0.43 -2.21 0.93
N LEU A 279 -0.76 -1.60 1.04
CA LEU A 279 -1.32 -1.21 2.33
C LEU A 279 -1.68 -2.44 3.18
N LEU A 280 -2.28 -3.48 2.60
CA LEU A 280 -2.55 -4.74 3.29
C LEU A 280 -1.25 -5.39 3.80
N GLU A 281 -0.19 -5.36 3.00
CA GLU A 281 1.13 -5.84 3.40
C GLU A 281 1.69 -5.06 4.61
N LYS A 282 1.63 -3.72 4.58
CA LYS A 282 2.02 -2.86 5.72
C LYS A 282 1.22 -3.17 6.99
N LEU A 283 -0.04 -3.57 6.83
CA LEU A 283 -0.95 -3.89 7.95
C LEU A 283 -0.71 -5.27 8.58
N ILE A 284 0.29 -6.04 8.12
CA ILE A 284 0.82 -7.20 8.86
C ILE A 284 1.64 -6.75 10.07
N ALA A 285 2.44 -5.71 9.90
CA ALA A 285 3.22 -5.07 10.98
C ALA A 285 2.86 -3.57 11.07
N PRO A 286 1.61 -3.25 11.46
CA PRO A 286 1.08 -1.89 11.43
C PRO A 286 1.79 -0.96 12.43
N TYR A 287 1.88 0.32 12.05
CA TYR A 287 2.43 1.41 12.86
C TYR A 287 1.49 2.62 12.85
N ALA A 288 1.51 3.42 13.93
CA ALA A 288 0.51 4.45 14.22
C ALA A 288 0.26 5.44 13.05
N ALA A 289 1.33 5.87 12.36
CA ALA A 289 1.25 6.82 11.25
C ALA A 289 0.87 6.22 9.88
N CYS A 290 0.49 4.93 9.82
CA CYS A 290 0.09 4.28 8.57
C CYS A 290 -1.09 5.04 7.94
N THR A 291 -0.89 5.54 6.73
CA THR A 291 -1.83 6.45 6.04
C THR A 291 -2.18 5.90 4.66
N ALA A 292 -3.48 5.80 4.39
CA ALA A 292 -4.04 5.40 3.11
C ALA A 292 -4.41 6.60 2.22
N HIS A 293 -4.63 6.31 0.94
CA HIS A 293 -5.24 7.23 -0.01
C HIS A 293 -6.74 6.91 -0.13
N ALA A 294 -7.57 7.61 0.63
CA ALA A 294 -9.00 7.37 0.64
C ALA A 294 -9.66 7.92 -0.64
N TRP A 295 -10.34 7.00 -1.33
CA TRP A 295 -11.29 7.28 -2.38
C TRP A 295 -12.69 7.34 -1.76
N VAL A 296 -13.32 8.52 -1.79
CA VAL A 296 -14.65 8.70 -1.23
C VAL A 296 -15.69 8.13 -2.20
N VAL A 297 -16.60 7.30 -1.67
CA VAL A 297 -17.77 6.81 -2.39
C VAL A 297 -19.01 7.25 -1.62
N ASP A 298 -19.79 8.17 -2.19
CA ASP A 298 -21.07 8.54 -1.62
C ASP A 298 -22.07 7.40 -1.83
N VAL A 299 -22.61 6.87 -0.74
CA VAL A 299 -23.54 5.72 -0.75
C VAL A 299 -24.88 6.13 -0.13
N PRO A 300 -26.01 5.54 -0.57
CA PRO A 300 -27.30 5.81 0.07
C PRO A 300 -27.33 5.23 1.50
N PRO A 301 -28.11 5.77 2.46
CA PRO A 301 -28.21 5.20 3.81
C PRO A 301 -28.59 3.71 3.85
N ALA A 302 -29.40 3.25 2.88
CA ALA A 302 -29.79 1.85 2.74
C ALA A 302 -28.60 0.90 2.50
N TYR A 303 -27.45 1.41 2.04
CA TYR A 303 -26.22 0.66 1.83
C TYR A 303 -25.80 -0.12 3.08
N PHE A 304 -25.91 0.49 4.27
CA PHE A 304 -25.54 -0.13 5.55
C PHE A 304 -26.55 -1.18 6.05
N ALA A 305 -27.66 -1.39 5.34
CA ALA A 305 -28.57 -2.50 5.59
C ALA A 305 -28.33 -3.69 4.64
N TRP A 306 -27.51 -3.52 3.59
CA TRP A 306 -27.26 -4.57 2.63
C TRP A 306 -26.31 -5.63 3.17
N PRO A 307 -26.42 -6.89 2.70
CA PRO A 307 -25.39 -7.90 2.91
C PRO A 307 -24.03 -7.43 2.41
N ARG A 308 -22.95 -7.83 3.09
CA ARG A 308 -21.58 -7.41 2.74
C ARG A 308 -21.22 -7.67 1.28
N ALA A 309 -21.66 -8.80 0.71
CA ALA A 309 -21.42 -9.11 -0.70
C ALA A 309 -22.05 -8.08 -1.66
N GLN A 310 -23.24 -7.56 -1.33
CA GLN A 310 -23.91 -6.53 -2.12
C GLN A 310 -23.23 -5.17 -1.97
N ARG A 311 -22.77 -4.82 -0.75
CA ARG A 311 -21.95 -3.63 -0.51
C ARG A 311 -20.66 -3.65 -1.35
N ASN A 312 -19.93 -4.76 -1.31
CA ASN A 312 -18.71 -4.96 -2.10
C ASN A 312 -18.98 -4.80 -3.61
N ALA A 313 -20.04 -5.44 -4.12
CA ALA A 313 -20.41 -5.35 -5.53
C ALA A 313 -20.78 -3.92 -5.95
N TYR A 314 -21.48 -3.19 -5.09
CA TYR A 314 -21.82 -1.78 -5.32
C TYR A 314 -20.57 -0.89 -5.39
N LEU A 315 -19.63 -1.07 -4.46
CA LEU A 315 -18.37 -0.34 -4.46
C LEU A 315 -17.53 -0.67 -5.71
N ASP A 316 -17.40 -1.96 -6.05
CA ASP A 316 -16.66 -2.41 -7.22
C ASP A 316 -17.23 -1.81 -8.52
N GLU A 317 -18.55 -1.80 -8.66
CA GLU A 317 -19.24 -1.19 -9.81
C GLU A 317 -19.07 0.33 -9.88
N THR A 318 -19.36 1.02 -8.78
CA THR A 318 -19.37 2.49 -8.73
C THR A 318 -17.97 3.04 -8.99
N VAL A 319 -16.96 2.46 -8.34
CA VAL A 319 -15.58 2.93 -8.46
C VAL A 319 -15.00 2.56 -9.83
N SER A 320 -15.27 1.36 -10.35
CA SER A 320 -14.79 0.98 -11.69
C SER A 320 -15.40 1.87 -12.79
N ALA A 321 -16.70 2.18 -12.72
CA ALA A 321 -17.34 3.10 -13.65
C ALA A 321 -16.73 4.51 -13.57
N THR A 322 -16.47 5.00 -12.35
CA THR A 322 -15.83 6.31 -12.15
C THR A 322 -14.41 6.32 -12.68
N LEU A 323 -13.62 5.29 -12.39
CA LEU A 323 -12.26 5.14 -12.93
C LEU A 323 -12.28 5.09 -14.46
N ALA A 324 -13.23 4.39 -15.08
CA ALA A 324 -13.32 4.33 -16.54
C ALA A 324 -13.63 5.70 -17.18
N ALA A 325 -14.47 6.52 -16.52
CA ALA A 325 -14.91 7.81 -17.05
C ALA A 325 -13.96 8.99 -16.71
N ASP A 326 -13.21 8.91 -15.61
CA ASP A 326 -12.44 10.05 -15.09
C ASP A 326 -11.12 10.27 -15.86
N ALA A 327 -11.18 11.18 -16.84
CA ALA A 327 -10.01 11.63 -17.60
C ALA A 327 -9.03 12.49 -16.78
N GLN A 328 -9.45 13.01 -15.61
CA GLN A 328 -8.67 13.94 -14.79
C GLN A 328 -8.04 13.31 -13.55
N LEU A 329 -8.14 11.98 -13.39
CA LEU A 329 -7.56 11.25 -12.27
C LEU A 329 -6.09 11.66 -12.02
N ASN A 330 -5.81 12.18 -10.82
CA ASN A 330 -4.48 12.59 -10.40
C ASN A 330 -4.31 12.43 -8.88
N GLY A 331 -3.12 12.73 -8.35
CA GLY A 331 -2.83 12.56 -6.92
C GLY A 331 -3.72 13.36 -5.96
N ARG A 332 -4.42 14.40 -6.44
CA ARG A 332 -5.40 15.18 -5.63
C ARG A 332 -6.78 14.54 -5.54
N SER A 333 -7.03 13.46 -6.27
CA SER A 333 -8.28 12.72 -6.20
C SER A 333 -8.46 11.96 -4.88
N PHE A 334 -7.42 11.88 -4.05
CA PHE A 334 -7.41 11.11 -2.81
C PHE A 334 -7.33 11.99 -1.57
N SER A 335 -8.02 11.59 -0.51
CA SER A 335 -7.87 12.18 0.82
C SER A 335 -6.94 11.32 1.68
N PRO A 336 -5.92 11.87 2.35
CA PRO A 336 -5.13 11.10 3.30
C PRO A 336 -6.02 10.57 4.43
N LEU A 337 -5.87 9.30 4.82
CA LEU A 337 -6.58 8.71 5.95
C LEU A 337 -5.63 7.93 6.86
N PRO A 338 -5.37 8.37 8.11
CA PRO A 338 -4.64 7.58 9.09
C PRO A 338 -5.46 6.33 9.47
N VAL A 339 -5.08 5.16 8.93
CA VAL A 339 -5.95 3.96 8.99
C VAL A 339 -6.05 3.37 10.39
N LEU A 340 -5.03 3.56 11.24
CA LEU A 340 -5.09 3.12 12.63
C LEU A 340 -5.90 4.07 13.52
N GLY A 341 -6.38 5.20 12.98
CA GLY A 341 -7.41 6.03 13.60
C GLY A 341 -8.83 5.51 13.40
N ILE A 342 -9.06 4.55 12.51
CA ILE A 342 -10.40 4.01 12.25
C ILE A 342 -10.93 3.28 13.50
N PRO A 343 -12.09 3.67 14.06
CA PRO A 343 -12.64 3.02 15.25
C PRO A 343 -12.72 1.49 15.12
N GLY A 344 -12.23 0.79 16.13
CA GLY A 344 -12.26 -0.68 16.17
C GLY A 344 -11.11 -1.37 15.41
N TRP A 345 -10.24 -0.64 14.71
CA TRP A 345 -9.07 -1.24 14.04
C TRP A 345 -7.87 -1.42 14.96
N TRP A 346 -7.69 -0.52 15.92
CA TRP A 346 -6.45 -0.46 16.71
C TRP A 346 -6.76 -0.17 18.17
N ALA A 347 -6.31 -1.04 19.09
CA ALA A 347 -6.65 -0.92 20.52
C ALA A 347 -6.27 0.45 21.13
N PRO A 348 -5.07 1.02 20.86
CA PRO A 348 -4.75 2.38 21.32
C PRO A 348 -5.75 3.47 20.91
N ASN A 349 -6.45 3.31 19.79
CA ASN A 349 -7.39 4.32 19.32
C ASN A 349 -8.71 4.34 20.10
N GLU A 350 -8.95 3.40 21.02
CA GLU A 350 -10.08 3.44 21.95
C GLU A 350 -10.00 4.64 22.91
N ALA A 351 -8.78 5.06 23.26
CA ALA A 351 -8.54 6.25 24.07
C ALA A 351 -8.68 7.53 23.20
N PRO A 352 -9.55 8.50 23.56
CA PRO A 352 -9.66 9.75 22.82
C PRO A 352 -8.34 10.53 22.70
N SER A 353 -7.42 10.37 23.65
CA SER A 353 -6.10 11.03 23.63
C SER A 353 -5.17 10.50 22.53
N PHE A 354 -5.44 9.34 21.94
CA PHE A 354 -4.70 8.85 20.77
C PHE A 354 -4.77 9.84 19.60
N TYR A 355 -5.90 10.53 19.45
CA TYR A 355 -6.14 11.48 18.36
C TYR A 355 -5.50 12.86 18.60
N ASP A 356 -4.88 13.09 19.76
CA ASP A 356 -4.19 14.34 20.08
C ASP A 356 -2.75 14.37 19.52
N ASP A 357 -2.23 13.23 19.04
CA ASP A 357 -0.91 13.16 18.41
C ASP A 357 -0.93 13.80 17.00
N ILE A 358 -0.54 15.07 16.96
CA ILE A 358 -0.47 15.86 15.72
C ILE A 358 0.59 15.39 14.73
N THR A 359 1.50 14.47 15.10
CA THR A 359 2.46 13.89 14.16
C THR A 359 1.79 12.86 13.24
N ILE A 360 0.73 12.22 13.73
CA ILE A 360 -0.14 11.27 13.02
C ILE A 360 -1.35 12.02 12.45
N PHE A 361 -2.11 12.70 13.31
CA PHE A 361 -3.36 13.40 13.01
C PHE A 361 -3.09 14.86 12.64
N ARG A 362 -2.33 15.04 11.56
CA ARG A 362 -1.89 16.37 11.10
C ARG A 362 -3.07 17.21 10.63
N PRO A 363 -3.18 18.50 11.02
CA PRO A 363 -4.17 19.38 10.43
C PRO A 363 -3.87 19.58 8.94
N GLY A 364 -4.92 19.79 8.15
CA GLY A 364 -4.80 20.09 6.73
C GLY A 364 -3.95 21.34 6.51
N ARG A 365 -3.22 21.38 5.40
CA ARG A 365 -2.52 22.61 4.99
C ARG A 365 -3.61 23.67 4.76
N ARG A 366 -3.68 24.68 5.64
CA ARG A 366 -4.58 25.83 5.46
C ARG A 366 -4.37 26.37 4.05
N ALA A 367 -5.45 26.48 3.26
CA ALA A 367 -5.42 27.28 2.05
C ALA A 367 -4.94 28.67 2.46
N ARG A 368 -3.80 29.10 1.89
CA ARG A 368 -3.29 30.46 2.07
C ARG A 368 -4.13 31.43 1.27
#